data_AF-A0A3C0BBD4-F1
#
_entry.id   AF-A0A3C0BBD4-F1
#
_cell.length_a   1.000
_cell.length_b   1.000
_cell.length_c   1.000
_cell.angle_alpha   90.00
_cell.angle_beta   90.00
_cell.angle_gamma   90.00
#
_symmetry.space_group_name_H-M   'P 1'
#
loop_
_entity.id
_entity.type
_entity.pdbx_description
1 polymer ?
#
loop_
_entity_poly.entity_id
_entity_poly.type
_entity_poly.pdbx_seq_one_letter_code
_entity_poly.pdbx_strand_id
1 'polypeptide(L)'
;PIALYYMQGLNTTPVHGHAALFGVYGMLGIGLMLFVLRSLYRHQVWNEKLLGFSFWAINIGLLLMIFLSVLPVGFLQTLASVNVGMWWARSSEFMQQPLLETFRWMRTIGDTLFALGALALCWFVFKLALQKKKR
;
A
#
# COMPACT_ATOMS: atom_id res chain seq x y z
N PRO A 1 10.20 -16.48 -17.57
CA PRO A 1 9.31 -17.67 -17.56
C PRO A 1 9.55 -18.60 -16.37
N ILE A 2 10.80 -19.02 -16.13
CA ILE A 2 11.13 -19.96 -15.04
C ILE A 2 10.77 -19.43 -13.65
N ALA A 3 11.00 -18.14 -13.40
CA ALA A 3 10.62 -17.48 -12.15
C ALA A 3 9.10 -17.52 -11.92
N LEU A 4 8.32 -17.20 -12.96
CA LEU A 4 6.85 -17.15 -12.88
C LEU A 4 6.25 -18.55 -12.68
N TYR A 5 6.88 -19.60 -13.23
CA TYR A 5 6.45 -20.99 -13.02
C TYR A 5 6.33 -21.37 -11.53
N TYR A 6 7.20 -20.83 -10.67
CA TYR A 6 7.18 -21.09 -9.22
C TYR A 6 6.49 -19.97 -8.41
N MET A 7 6.33 -18.78 -8.97
CA MET A 7 5.86 -17.59 -8.23
C MET A 7 4.45 -17.14 -8.60
N GLN A 8 3.87 -17.64 -9.68
CA GLN A 8 2.56 -17.23 -10.13
C GLN A 8 1.48 -17.58 -9.10
N GLY A 9 0.67 -16.59 -8.72
CA GLY A 9 -0.40 -16.79 -7.74
C GLY A 9 0.07 -16.90 -6.29
N LEU A 10 1.33 -16.52 -6.00
CA LEU A 10 1.87 -16.35 -4.65
C LEU A 10 1.88 -14.89 -4.21
N ASN A 11 2.18 -14.62 -2.93
CA ASN A 11 2.21 -13.28 -2.36
C ASN A 11 3.25 -12.33 -3.00
N THR A 12 4.21 -12.85 -3.78
CA THR A 12 5.09 -12.03 -4.63
C THR A 12 4.30 -11.23 -5.68
N THR A 13 3.16 -11.74 -6.14
CA THR A 13 2.26 -11.02 -7.07
C THR A 13 1.59 -9.82 -6.38
N PRO A 14 0.95 -9.95 -5.21
CA PRO A 14 0.50 -8.83 -4.38
C PRO A 14 1.60 -7.82 -4.00
N VAL A 15 2.86 -8.24 -3.77
CA VAL A 15 3.98 -7.28 -3.58
C VAL A 15 4.09 -6.36 -4.78
N HIS A 16 4.22 -6.94 -5.97
CA HIS A 16 4.28 -6.17 -7.21
C HIS A 16 3.02 -5.34 -7.42
N GLY A 17 1.83 -5.92 -7.20
CA GLY A 17 0.55 -5.26 -7.38
C GLY A 17 0.40 -4.00 -6.54
N HIS A 18 0.68 -4.05 -5.24
CA HIS A 18 0.56 -2.87 -4.37
C HIS A 18 1.62 -1.82 -4.70
N ALA A 19 2.88 -2.24 -4.89
CA ALA A 19 3.97 -1.33 -5.22
C ALA A 19 3.74 -0.62 -6.56
N ALA A 20 3.31 -1.34 -7.59
CA ALA A 20 3.08 -0.78 -8.92
C ALA A 20 1.77 0.04 -8.98
N LEU A 21 0.65 -0.53 -8.52
CA LEU A 21 -0.64 0.15 -8.62
C LEU A 21 -0.66 1.41 -7.76
N PHE A 22 -0.34 1.30 -6.48
CA PHE A 22 -0.44 2.43 -5.57
C PHE A 22 0.79 3.34 -5.65
N GLY A 23 2.00 2.74 -5.68
CA GLY A 23 3.24 3.50 -5.73
C GLY A 23 3.43 4.30 -7.02
N VAL A 24 2.85 3.86 -8.15
CA VAL A 24 2.91 4.60 -9.42
C VAL A 24 1.58 5.30 -9.69
N TYR A 25 0.52 4.56 -10.02
CA TYR A 25 -0.74 5.16 -10.49
C TYR A 25 -1.51 5.86 -9.38
N GLY A 26 -1.51 5.32 -8.17
CA GLY A 26 -2.10 5.97 -6.99
C GLY A 26 -1.45 7.32 -6.69
N MET A 27 -0.12 7.36 -6.62
CA MET A 27 0.64 8.59 -6.38
C MET A 27 0.47 9.61 -7.52
N LEU A 28 0.50 9.16 -8.78
CA LEU A 28 0.26 10.03 -9.92
C LEU A 28 -1.17 10.62 -9.88
N GLY A 29 -2.16 9.80 -9.56
CA GLY A 29 -3.56 10.23 -9.39
C GLY A 29 -3.71 11.29 -8.30
N ILE A 30 -3.07 11.10 -7.14
CA ILE A 30 -3.05 12.09 -6.05
C ILE A 30 -2.35 13.37 -6.50
N GLY A 31 -1.21 13.27 -7.19
CA GLY A 31 -0.47 14.43 -7.72
C GLY A 31 -1.31 15.26 -8.69
N LEU A 32 -1.98 14.62 -9.65
CA LEU A 32 -2.87 15.30 -10.60
C LEU A 32 -4.08 15.92 -9.90
N MET A 33 -4.69 15.21 -8.94
CA MET A 33 -5.80 15.74 -8.14
C MET A 33 -5.37 17.01 -7.41
N LEU A 34 -4.23 16.99 -6.71
CA LEU A 34 -3.71 18.16 -6.00
C LEU A 34 -3.36 19.29 -6.96
N PHE A 35 -2.80 19.00 -8.13
CA PHE A 35 -2.54 20.01 -9.16
C PHE A 35 -3.83 20.73 -9.61
N VAL A 36 -4.88 19.97 -9.93
CA VAL A 36 -6.18 20.53 -10.32
C VAL A 36 -6.81 21.33 -9.17
N LEU A 37 -6.76 20.81 -7.94
CA LEU A 37 -7.25 21.52 -6.76
C LEU A 37 -6.48 22.82 -6.51
N ARG A 38 -5.16 22.85 -6.76
CA ARG A 38 -4.37 24.07 -6.60
C ARG A 38 -4.80 25.16 -7.58
N SER A 39 -5.12 24.77 -8.82
CA SER A 39 -5.65 25.70 -9.83
C SER A 39 -7.07 26.19 -9.52
N LEU A 40 -7.93 25.31 -8.97
CA LEU A 40 -9.30 25.65 -8.62
C LEU A 40 -9.40 26.54 -7.36
N TYR A 41 -8.49 26.34 -6.39
CA TYR A 41 -8.46 27.03 -5.09
C TYR A 41 -7.22 27.93 -4.95
N ARG A 42 -6.98 28.84 -5.90
CA ARG A 42 -5.73 29.64 -5.96
C ARG A 42 -5.44 30.45 -4.70
N HIS A 43 -6.48 31.04 -4.10
CA HIS A 43 -6.33 32.02 -3.01
C HIS A 43 -6.40 31.39 -1.62
N GLN A 44 -6.67 30.09 -1.52
CA GLN A 44 -6.73 29.41 -0.23
C GLN A 44 -5.35 28.95 0.22
N VAL A 45 -5.04 29.20 1.49
CA VAL A 45 -3.81 28.73 2.14
C VAL A 45 -3.98 27.25 2.47
N TRP A 46 -3.06 26.43 1.97
CA TRP A 46 -3.07 24.98 2.17
C TRP A 46 -2.43 24.62 3.50
N ASN A 47 -2.94 23.56 4.15
CA ASN A 47 -2.28 22.99 5.32
C ASN A 47 -1.16 22.03 4.87
N GLU A 48 0.03 22.58 4.66
CA GLU A 48 1.21 21.83 4.20
C GLU A 48 1.63 20.72 5.18
N LYS A 49 1.42 20.91 6.49
CA LYS A 49 1.72 19.88 7.49
C LYS A 49 0.84 18.65 7.32
N LEU A 50 -0.45 18.83 7.04
CA LEU A 50 -1.39 17.74 6.83
C LEU A 50 -1.10 16.97 5.52
N LEU A 51 -0.75 17.70 4.46
CA LEU A 51 -0.34 17.10 3.19
C LEU A 51 0.99 16.34 3.32
N GLY A 52 1.97 16.94 4.00
CA GLY A 52 3.26 16.30 4.28
C GLY A 52 3.09 15.02 5.11
N PHE A 53 2.25 15.07 6.15
CA PHE A 53 1.90 13.87 6.92
C PHE A 53 1.26 12.80 6.05
N SER A 54 0.26 13.16 5.23
CA SER A 54 -0.40 12.22 4.32
C SER A 54 0.58 11.57 3.35
N PHE A 55 1.44 12.36 2.71
CA PHE A 55 2.46 11.87 1.78
C PHE A 55 3.39 10.84 2.45
N TRP A 56 3.95 11.17 3.61
CA TRP A 56 4.86 10.26 4.32
C TRP A 56 4.15 9.04 4.87
N ALA A 57 2.96 9.19 5.46
CA ALA A 57 2.20 8.08 6.02
C ALA A 57 1.77 7.06 4.95
N ILE A 58 1.34 7.53 3.76
CA ILE A 58 0.99 6.63 2.64
C ILE A 58 2.25 5.89 2.14
N ASN A 59 3.36 6.59 1.93
CA ASN A 59 4.59 5.96 1.40
C ASN A 59 5.22 4.99 2.41
N ILE A 60 5.35 5.40 3.68
CA ILE A 60 5.90 4.53 4.73
C ILE A 60 4.94 3.38 5.02
N GLY A 61 3.63 3.61 5.06
CA GLY A 61 2.64 2.55 5.23
C GLY A 61 2.72 1.49 4.13
N LEU A 62 2.84 1.92 2.87
CA LEU A 62 3.03 1.01 1.72
C LEU A 62 4.34 0.22 1.85
N LEU A 63 5.44 0.88 2.22
CA LEU A 63 6.73 0.24 2.47
C LEU A 63 6.60 -0.82 3.57
N LEU A 64 6.04 -0.47 4.73
CA LEU A 64 5.89 -1.38 5.85
C LEU A 64 5.01 -2.58 5.51
N MET A 65 3.90 -2.38 4.79
CA MET A 65 3.03 -3.47 4.33
C MET A 65 3.82 -4.50 3.50
N ILE A 66 4.67 -4.01 2.58
CA ILE A 66 5.49 -4.86 1.73
C ILE A 66 6.56 -5.59 2.55
N PHE A 67 7.39 -4.86 3.30
CA PHE A 67 8.57 -5.42 3.94
C PHE A 67 8.29 -6.21 5.21
N LEU A 68 7.27 -5.85 6.00
CA LEU A 68 6.95 -6.57 7.22
C LEU A 68 6.10 -7.83 6.98
N SER A 69 5.45 -7.93 5.82
CA SER A 69 4.44 -8.98 5.59
C SER A 69 4.52 -9.61 4.20
N VAL A 70 4.10 -8.89 3.17
CA VAL A 70 3.76 -9.53 1.89
C VAL A 70 5.02 -10.08 1.19
N LEU A 71 6.15 -9.38 1.30
CA LEU A 71 7.42 -9.82 0.73
C LEU A 71 8.02 -11.04 1.47
N PRO A 72 8.18 -11.04 2.82
CA PRO A 72 8.61 -12.23 3.54
C PRO A 72 7.75 -13.46 3.27
N VAL A 73 6.42 -13.30 3.28
CA VAL A 73 5.51 -14.43 3.02
C VAL A 73 5.64 -14.92 1.57
N GLY A 74 5.70 -14.00 0.60
CA GLY A 74 5.88 -14.36 -0.81
C GLY A 74 7.20 -15.09 -1.05
N PHE A 75 8.28 -14.69 -0.37
CA PHE A 75 9.57 -15.36 -0.44
C PHE A 75 9.50 -16.78 0.11
N LEU A 76 8.93 -16.98 1.31
CA LEU A 76 8.74 -18.30 1.90
C LEU A 76 7.87 -19.22 1.04
N GLN A 77 6.77 -18.69 0.49
CA GLN A 77 5.91 -19.43 -0.44
C GLN A 77 6.68 -19.85 -1.70
N THR A 78 7.53 -18.97 -2.22
CA THR A 78 8.33 -19.27 -3.42
C THR A 78 9.32 -20.39 -3.14
N LEU A 79 10.03 -20.33 -2.00
CA LEU A 79 10.94 -21.41 -1.57
C LEU A 79 10.20 -22.74 -1.40
N ALA A 80 9.02 -22.73 -0.78
CA ALA A 80 8.19 -23.93 -0.64
C ALA A 80 7.74 -24.47 -2.00
N SER A 81 7.39 -23.60 -2.94
CA SER A 81 6.97 -23.99 -4.29
C SER A 81 8.12 -24.60 -5.09
N VAL A 82 9.36 -24.13 -4.91
CA VAL A 82 10.54 -24.66 -5.58
C VAL A 82 10.95 -26.02 -4.99
N ASN A 83 10.96 -26.15 -3.66
CA ASN A 83 11.50 -27.32 -2.98
C ASN A 83 10.50 -28.49 -2.91
N VAL A 84 9.20 -28.20 -2.75
CA VAL A 84 8.16 -29.22 -2.50
C VAL A 84 7.10 -29.23 -3.59
N GLY A 85 6.71 -28.04 -4.05
CA GLY A 85 5.74 -27.87 -5.13
C GLY A 85 4.65 -26.86 -4.81
N MET A 86 3.97 -26.40 -5.85
CA MET A 86 2.95 -25.35 -5.77
C MET A 86 1.75 -25.73 -4.89
N TRP A 87 1.39 -27.02 -4.86
CA TRP A 87 0.29 -27.53 -4.05
C TRP A 87 0.54 -27.32 -2.55
N TRP A 88 1.80 -27.48 -2.10
CA TRP A 88 2.20 -27.28 -0.71
C TRP A 88 2.29 -25.80 -0.35
N ALA A 89 2.89 -24.97 -1.21
CA ALA A 89 3.01 -23.53 -0.96
C ALA A 89 1.65 -22.79 -0.85
N ARG A 90 0.55 -23.42 -1.29
CA ARG A 90 -0.82 -22.93 -1.16
C ARG A 90 -1.70 -23.73 -0.20
N SER A 91 -1.14 -24.73 0.48
CA SER A 91 -1.91 -25.56 1.41
C SER A 91 -2.25 -24.81 2.69
N SER A 92 -3.32 -25.25 3.37
CA SER A 92 -3.72 -24.70 4.67
C SER A 92 -2.61 -24.86 5.71
N GLU A 93 -1.93 -26.00 5.70
CA GLU A 93 -0.90 -26.37 6.67
C GLU A 93 0.31 -25.43 6.55
N PHE A 94 0.70 -25.07 5.33
CA PHE A 94 1.75 -24.09 5.09
C PHE A 94 1.34 -22.68 5.54
N MET A 95 0.13 -22.25 5.16
CA MET A 95 -0.35 -20.90 5.43
C MET A 95 -0.67 -20.61 6.90
N GLN A 96 -0.98 -21.64 7.68
CA GLN A 96 -1.29 -21.55 9.13
C GLN A 96 -0.05 -21.69 10.02
N GLN A 97 1.15 -21.80 9.44
CA GLN A 97 2.37 -21.86 10.24
C GLN A 97 2.52 -20.61 11.13
N PRO A 98 2.99 -20.75 12.39
CA PRO A 98 3.10 -19.63 13.33
C PRO A 98 3.90 -18.43 12.81
N LEU A 99 4.93 -18.69 11.98
CA LEU A 99 5.74 -17.64 11.36
C LEU A 99 4.95 -16.83 10.33
N LEU A 100 4.16 -17.49 9.48
CA LEU A 100 3.33 -16.83 8.47
C LEU A 100 2.17 -16.06 9.12
N GLU A 101 1.61 -16.60 10.20
CA GLU A 101 0.65 -15.89 11.06
C GLU A 101 1.24 -14.57 11.58
N THR A 102 2.47 -14.61 12.09
CA THR A 102 3.16 -13.44 12.63
C THR A 102 3.35 -12.38 11.55
N PHE A 103 3.86 -12.74 10.37
CA PHE A 103 4.00 -11.79 9.25
C PHE A 103 2.67 -11.22 8.80
N ARG A 104 1.58 -12.01 8.84
CA ARG A 104 0.25 -11.52 8.49
C ARG A 104 -0.26 -10.47 9.47
N TRP A 105 -0.02 -10.64 10.77
CA TRP A 105 -0.37 -9.65 11.79
C TRP A 105 0.51 -8.41 11.75
N MET A 106 1.82 -8.56 11.49
CA MET A 106 2.73 -7.43 11.32
C MET A 106 2.30 -6.48 10.19
N ARG A 107 1.56 -6.99 9.19
CA ARG A 107 0.95 -6.19 8.12
C ARG A 107 0.08 -5.05 8.65
N THR A 108 -0.64 -5.28 9.76
CA THR A 108 -1.60 -4.33 10.31
C THR A 108 -0.96 -2.99 10.66
N ILE A 109 0.34 -2.97 11.00
CA ILE A 109 1.10 -1.75 11.28
C ILE A 109 1.20 -0.88 10.01
N GLY A 110 1.57 -1.49 8.89
CA GLY A 110 1.65 -0.80 7.60
C GLY A 110 0.28 -0.37 7.09
N ASP A 111 -0.70 -1.28 7.16
CA ASP A 111 -2.08 -1.01 6.74
C ASP A 111 -2.70 0.17 7.51
N THR A 112 -2.48 0.22 8.84
CA THR A 112 -3.01 1.30 9.69
C THR A 112 -2.36 2.63 9.36
N LEU A 113 -1.03 2.67 9.21
CA LEU A 113 -0.33 3.91 8.87
C LEU A 113 -0.74 4.44 7.50
N PHE A 114 -0.87 3.54 6.52
CA PHE A 114 -1.35 3.87 5.19
C PHE A 114 -2.78 4.44 5.23
N ALA A 115 -3.68 3.80 5.99
CA ALA A 115 -5.05 4.25 6.15
C ALA A 115 -5.13 5.63 6.80
N LEU A 116 -4.32 5.90 7.84
CA LEU A 116 -4.24 7.23 8.47
C LEU A 116 -3.77 8.29 7.46
N GLY A 117 -2.79 7.98 6.62
CA GLY A 117 -2.33 8.87 5.56
C GLY A 117 -3.42 9.18 4.52
N ALA A 118 -4.18 8.16 4.10
CA ALA A 118 -5.31 8.32 3.19
C ALA A 118 -6.44 9.14 3.81
N LEU A 119 -6.81 8.88 5.07
CA LEU A 119 -7.81 9.65 5.81
C LEU A 119 -7.39 11.12 5.98
N ALA A 120 -6.11 11.39 6.25
CA ALA A 120 -5.57 12.74 6.31
C ALA A 120 -5.71 13.48 4.96
N LEU A 121 -5.50 12.80 3.82
CA LEU A 121 -5.73 13.36 2.50
C LEU A 121 -7.21 13.67 2.25
N CYS A 122 -8.10 12.72 2.56
CA CYS A 122 -9.53 12.92 2.44
C CYS A 122 -10.01 14.10 3.30
N TRP A 123 -9.50 14.20 4.53
CA TRP A 123 -9.78 15.32 5.43
C TRP A 123 -9.27 16.65 4.88
N PHE A 124 -8.06 16.67 4.29
CA PHE A 124 -7.53 17.85 3.61
C PHE A 124 -8.46 18.32 2.48
N VAL A 125 -8.86 17.41 1.59
CA VAL A 125 -9.74 17.72 0.45
C VAL A 125 -11.11 18.20 0.94
N PHE A 126 -11.68 17.53 1.95
CA PHE A 126 -12.95 17.90 2.56
C PHE A 126 -12.91 19.31 3.15
N LYS A 127 -11.88 19.63 3.94
CA LYS A 127 -11.69 20.96 4.51
C LYS A 127 -11.54 22.03 3.43
N LEU A 128 -10.75 21.74 2.38
CA LEU A 128 -10.56 22.66 1.25
C LEU A 128 -11.89 22.92 0.52
N ALA A 129 -12.72 21.90 0.33
CA ALA A 129 -14.03 22.03 -0.29
C ALA A 129 -15.00 22.91 0.53
N LEU A 130 -15.01 22.78 1.86
CA LEU A 130 -15.82 23.63 2.73
C LEU A 130 -15.39 25.10 2.68
N GLN A 131 -14.10 25.36 2.50
CA GLN A 131 -13.58 26.72 2.35
C GLN A 131 -13.98 27.39 1.02
N LYS A 132 -14.56 26.66 0.06
CA LYS A 132 -15.07 27.25 -1.20
C LYS A 132 -16.28 28.18 -0.98
N LYS A 133 -16.87 28.20 0.22
CA LYS A 133 -18.11 28.93 0.47
C LYS A 133 -17.86 30.42 0.77
N LYS A 134 -17.67 31.20 -0.30
CA LYS A 134 -18.08 32.61 -0.50
C LYS A 134 -17.53 33.09 -1.85
N ARG A 135 -18.29 32.86 -2.91
CA ARG A 135 -18.39 33.79 -4.02
C ARG A 135 -19.80 34.31 -4.02
#